data_AF-A0A1Y5Y887-F1
#
_entry.id   AF-A0A1Y5Y887-F1
#
_cell.length_a   1.000
_cell.length_b   1.000
_cell.length_c   1.000
_cell.angle_alpha   90.00
_cell.angle_beta   90.00
_cell.angle_gamma   90.00
#
_symmetry.space_group_name_H-M   'P 1'
#
loop_
_entity.id
_entity.type
_entity.pdbx_description
1 polymer ?
#
loop_
_entity_poly.entity_id
_entity_poly.type
_entity_poly.pdbx_seq_one_letter_code
_entity_poly.pdbx_strand_id
1 'polypeptide(L)'
;MQERRQAVLLLAGGPRQQASQPQIGANADTLKAAGTPSISCPAVADRLPAVPDQARTEVDQNLRLLDKQIAEANQRLAREQNQRDPNFVNNAILGALRSKRVATLDRMAIAIGRNAPRPANLVSLADCDLSYGAHTGHGSTAEPAPKHPNRPR
;
A
#
# COMPACT_ATOMS: atom_id res chain seq x y z
N MET A 1 36.82 -1.66 39.24
CA MET A 1 37.05 -1.01 40.55
C MET A 1 36.85 0.48 40.36
N GLN A 2 36.30 1.17 41.36
CA GLN A 2 35.72 2.54 41.34
C GLN A 2 34.27 2.56 40.82
N GLU A 3 33.26 2.18 41.61
CA GLU A 3 32.74 2.81 42.85
C GLU A 3 32.52 4.32 42.76
N ARG A 4 31.45 4.92 43.29
CA ARG A 4 30.10 4.56 43.77
C ARG A 4 29.50 5.93 44.21
N ARG A 5 28.17 6.01 44.29
CA ARG A 5 27.34 6.95 45.12
C ARG A 5 27.21 8.39 44.59
N GLN A 6 26.09 9.10 44.71
CA GLN A 6 24.67 8.87 45.04
C GLN A 6 24.03 10.25 44.86
N ALA A 7 22.81 10.34 44.32
CA ALA A 7 21.88 11.41 44.68
C ALA A 7 20.47 10.94 44.32
N VAL A 8 19.84 10.26 45.28
CA VAL A 8 18.40 10.07 45.32
C VAL A 8 17.79 11.43 45.61
N LEU A 9 17.15 12.03 44.61
CA LEU A 9 16.22 13.14 44.82
C LEU A 9 14.80 12.57 44.75
N LEU A 10 14.24 12.27 45.92
CA LEU A 10 12.82 12.02 46.12
C LEU A 10 12.08 13.34 45.92
N LEU A 11 11.44 13.50 44.76
CA LEU A 11 10.42 14.51 44.54
C LEU A 11 9.07 13.82 44.39
N ALA A 12 8.09 14.46 45.02
CA ALA A 12 6.70 14.07 45.19
C ALA A 12 6.03 13.50 43.93
N GLY A 13 5.18 12.50 44.16
CA GLY A 13 4.38 11.83 43.16
C GLY A 13 3.33 12.72 42.50
N GLY A 14 3.19 12.52 41.19
CA GLY A 14 1.98 12.78 40.42
C GLY A 14 1.88 11.68 39.35
N PRO A 15 0.68 11.17 39.02
CA PRO A 15 0.54 10.17 37.99
C PRO A 15 0.83 10.86 36.65
N ARG A 16 2.03 10.62 36.11
CA ARG A 16 2.30 10.93 34.70
C ARG A 16 1.43 9.98 33.90
N GLN A 17 0.30 10.51 33.44
CA GLN A 17 -0.51 9.90 32.41
C GLN A 17 0.41 9.71 31.20
N GLN A 18 0.87 8.47 31.01
CA GLN A 18 1.38 8.03 29.72
C GLN A 18 0.22 8.17 28.75
N ALA A 19 0.21 9.30 28.05
CA ALA A 19 -0.54 9.43 26.83
C ALA A 19 -0.02 8.35 25.88
N SER A 20 -0.73 7.22 25.88
CA SER A 20 -0.64 6.18 24.86
C SER A 20 -0.99 6.85 23.54
N GLN A 21 0.00 7.46 22.90
CA GLN A 21 -0.11 7.83 21.50
C GLN A 21 -0.32 6.51 20.75
N PRO A 22 -1.42 6.34 20.00
CA PRO A 22 -1.60 5.17 19.17
C PRO A 22 -0.49 5.20 18.13
N GLN A 23 0.52 4.37 18.34
CA GLN A 23 1.56 4.13 17.36
C GLN A 23 0.89 3.38 16.21
N ILE A 24 0.41 4.13 15.22
CA ILE A 24 0.10 3.61 13.88
C ILE A 24 1.43 3.31 13.17
N GLY A 25 2.17 2.38 13.76
CA GLY A 25 3.25 1.65 13.14
C GLY A 25 2.90 0.19 13.35
N ALA A 26 2.61 -0.55 12.28
CA ALA A 26 2.44 -1.98 12.38
C ALA A 26 3.68 -2.53 13.09
N ASN A 27 3.51 -3.04 14.31
CA ASN A 27 4.61 -3.61 15.07
C ASN A 27 5.28 -4.67 14.18
N ALA A 28 6.60 -4.68 14.09
CA ALA A 28 7.34 -5.67 13.31
C ALA A 28 6.89 -7.11 13.68
N ASP A 29 6.47 -7.32 14.92
CA ASP A 29 5.87 -8.55 15.41
C ASP A 29 4.49 -8.86 14.80
N THR A 30 3.61 -7.87 14.62
CA THR A 30 2.35 -8.04 13.88
C THR A 30 2.56 -8.31 12.40
N LEU A 31 3.59 -7.72 11.77
CA LEU A 31 3.97 -8.00 10.38
C LEU A 31 4.57 -9.41 10.22
N LYS A 32 5.21 -9.94 11.27
CA LYS A 32 5.78 -11.29 11.28
C LYS A 32 4.71 -12.38 11.35
N ALA A 33 3.60 -12.09 12.02
CA ALA A 33 2.39 -12.93 12.08
C ALA A 33 1.42 -12.73 10.90
N ALA A 34 1.61 -11.67 10.11
CA ALA A 34 0.83 -11.41 8.92
C ALA A 34 1.20 -12.41 7.80
N GLY A 35 0.22 -12.72 6.93
CA GLY A 35 0.36 -13.76 5.90
C GLY A 35 1.45 -13.45 4.87
N THR A 36 1.50 -14.26 3.80
CA THR A 36 2.48 -14.07 2.73
C THR A 36 2.40 -12.64 2.16
N PRO A 37 3.51 -11.88 2.15
CA PRO A 37 3.52 -10.53 1.63
C PRO A 37 3.31 -10.54 0.11
N SER A 38 2.54 -9.58 -0.39
CA SER A 38 2.21 -9.40 -1.80
C SER A 38 2.12 -7.93 -2.13
N ILE A 39 2.57 -7.56 -3.32
CA ILE A 39 2.53 -6.19 -3.83
C ILE A 39 1.26 -6.01 -4.64
N SER A 40 0.54 -4.93 -4.36
CA SER A 40 -0.67 -4.51 -5.07
C SER A 40 -0.49 -3.09 -5.59
N CYS A 41 -0.92 -2.84 -6.82
CA CYS A 41 -0.85 -1.51 -7.44
C CYS A 41 -2.24 -1.07 -7.92
N PRO A 42 -2.51 0.25 -7.99
CA PRO A 42 -3.72 0.78 -8.58
C PRO A 42 -3.89 0.32 -10.03
N ALA A 43 -5.13 -0.05 -10.37
CA ALA A 43 -5.53 -0.33 -11.75
C ALA A 43 -5.53 0.96 -12.58
N VAL A 44 -4.96 0.88 -13.78
CA VAL A 44 -4.76 2.06 -14.66
C VAL A 44 -5.80 2.13 -15.75
N ALA A 45 -6.24 0.98 -16.28
CA ALA A 45 -7.19 0.91 -17.40
C ALA A 45 -8.47 1.73 -17.13
N ASP A 46 -9.04 1.63 -15.93
CA ASP A 46 -10.28 2.33 -15.53
C ASP A 46 -10.09 3.84 -15.29
N ARG A 47 -8.84 4.33 -15.31
CA ARG A 47 -8.48 5.73 -15.09
C ARG A 47 -8.04 6.43 -16.38
N LEU A 48 -7.96 5.70 -17.50
CA LEU A 48 -7.60 6.28 -18.79
C LEU A 48 -8.81 7.03 -19.39
N PRO A 49 -8.58 8.19 -20.03
CA PRO A 49 -9.62 8.82 -20.85
C PRO A 49 -9.87 8.00 -22.12
N ALA A 50 -10.74 8.50 -23.01
CA ALA A 50 -10.91 7.92 -24.33
C ALA A 50 -9.56 7.77 -25.05
N VAL A 51 -9.20 6.53 -25.39
CA VAL A 51 -7.95 6.21 -26.08
C VAL A 51 -8.19 6.25 -27.60
N PRO A 52 -7.46 7.09 -28.35
CA PRO A 52 -7.55 7.10 -29.82
C PRO A 52 -7.18 5.74 -30.42
N ASP A 53 -7.83 5.35 -31.52
CA ASP A 53 -7.61 4.04 -32.18
C ASP A 53 -6.13 3.81 -32.53
N GLN A 54 -5.43 4.86 -32.95
CA GLN A 54 -4.01 4.85 -33.29
C GLN A 54 -3.11 4.54 -32.08
N ALA A 55 -3.57 4.81 -30.85
CA ALA A 55 -2.81 4.60 -29.62
C ALA A 55 -3.17 3.29 -28.90
N ARG A 56 -4.29 2.63 -29.24
CA ARG A 56 -4.81 1.45 -28.52
C ARG A 56 -3.77 0.36 -28.33
N THR A 57 -3.12 -0.06 -29.42
CA THR A 57 -2.10 -1.13 -29.37
C THR A 57 -0.94 -0.77 -28.44
N GLU A 58 -0.45 0.47 -28.48
CA GLU A 58 0.65 0.93 -27.62
C GLU A 58 0.20 1.01 -26.16
N VAL A 59 -1.01 1.52 -25.89
CA VAL A 59 -1.59 1.56 -24.54
C VAL A 59 -1.75 0.15 -23.97
N ASP A 60 -2.30 -0.80 -24.74
CA ASP A 60 -2.49 -2.18 -24.32
C ASP A 60 -1.16 -2.90 -24.02
N GLN A 61 -0.13 -2.64 -24.81
CA GLN A 61 1.22 -3.16 -24.53
C GLN A 61 1.78 -2.61 -23.22
N ASN A 62 1.59 -1.33 -22.95
CA ASN A 62 2.04 -0.72 -21.70
C ASN A 62 1.23 -1.22 -20.49
N LEU A 63 -0.08 -1.47 -20.63
CA LEU A 63 -0.89 -2.09 -19.58
C LEU A 63 -0.35 -3.49 -19.22
N ARG A 64 -0.10 -4.33 -20.22
CA ARG A 64 0.54 -5.65 -19.99
C ARG A 64 1.93 -5.53 -19.38
N LEU A 65 2.69 -4.49 -19.74
CA LEU A 65 3.99 -4.23 -19.15
C LEU A 65 3.88 -3.85 -17.67
N LEU A 66 2.88 -3.07 -17.27
CA LEU A 66 2.61 -2.77 -15.86
C LEU A 66 2.33 -4.06 -15.08
N ASP A 67 1.49 -4.95 -15.59
CA ASP A 67 1.19 -6.24 -14.95
C ASP A 67 2.46 -7.09 -14.80
N LYS A 68 3.29 -7.14 -15.84
CA LYS A 68 4.58 -7.83 -15.81
C LYS A 68 5.50 -7.25 -14.73
N GLN A 69 5.58 -5.93 -14.60
CA GLN A 69 6.40 -5.28 -13.57
C GLN A 69 5.94 -5.64 -12.16
N ILE A 70 4.62 -5.75 -11.94
CA ILE A 70 4.06 -6.20 -10.66
C ILE A 70 4.44 -7.66 -10.39
N ALA A 71 4.31 -8.53 -11.39
CA ALA A 71 4.68 -9.94 -11.27
C ALA A 71 6.18 -10.11 -10.96
N GLU A 72 7.06 -9.37 -11.65
CA GLU A 72 8.50 -9.35 -11.38
C GLU A 72 8.81 -8.87 -9.96
N ALA A 73 8.14 -7.82 -9.49
CA ALA A 73 8.33 -7.30 -8.14
C ALA A 73 7.88 -8.30 -7.07
N ASN A 74 6.75 -8.98 -7.28
CA ASN A 74 6.27 -10.06 -6.40
C ASN A 74 7.21 -11.26 -6.39
N GLN A 75 7.71 -11.67 -7.56
CA GLN A 75 8.71 -12.75 -7.66
C GLN A 75 10.00 -12.38 -6.95
N ARG A 76 10.44 -11.11 -7.07
CA ARG A 76 11.60 -10.63 -6.35
C ARG A 76 11.35 -10.66 -4.84
N LEU A 77 10.23 -10.08 -4.38
CA LEU A 77 9.83 -10.11 -2.98
C LEU A 77 9.89 -11.53 -2.41
N ALA A 78 9.29 -12.52 -3.09
CA ALA A 78 9.28 -13.91 -2.64
C ALA A 78 10.66 -14.56 -2.51
N ARG A 79 11.70 -14.06 -3.19
CA ARG A 79 13.07 -14.58 -3.16
C ARG A 79 13.95 -13.89 -2.12
N GLU A 80 13.56 -12.73 -1.62
CA GLU A 80 14.34 -11.96 -0.66
C GLU A 80 14.26 -12.61 0.73
N GLN A 81 15.31 -12.51 1.55
CA GLN A 81 15.30 -13.07 2.91
C GLN A 81 14.68 -12.10 3.92
N ASN A 82 14.74 -10.80 3.63
CA ASN A 82 14.28 -9.70 4.49
C ASN A 82 12.91 -9.14 4.07
N GLN A 83 12.00 -10.01 3.61
CA GLN A 83 10.65 -9.61 3.12
C GLN A 83 9.79 -8.92 4.17
N ARG A 84 10.16 -9.04 5.45
CA ARG A 84 9.46 -8.46 6.59
C ARG A 84 10.06 -7.14 7.08
N ASP A 85 11.21 -6.72 6.53
CA ASP A 85 11.79 -5.41 6.83
C ASP A 85 11.11 -4.36 5.93
N PRO A 86 10.27 -3.47 6.48
CA PRO A 86 9.58 -2.47 5.69
C PRO A 86 10.54 -1.51 4.99
N ASN A 87 11.67 -1.17 5.61
CA ASN A 87 12.63 -0.25 5.00
C ASN A 87 13.29 -0.88 3.78
N PHE A 88 13.64 -2.16 3.86
CA PHE A 88 14.20 -2.89 2.72
C PHE A 88 13.18 -3.00 1.59
N VAL A 89 11.95 -3.46 1.88
CA VAL A 89 10.94 -3.65 0.83
C VAL A 89 10.55 -2.32 0.18
N ASN A 90 10.37 -1.26 0.98
CA ASN A 90 10.04 0.07 0.48
C ASN A 90 11.11 0.63 -0.47
N ASN A 91 12.38 0.56 -0.08
CA ASN A 91 13.46 1.16 -0.86
C ASN A 91 13.87 0.29 -2.05
N ALA A 92 14.10 -1.01 -1.82
CA ALA A 92 14.69 -1.88 -2.80
C ALA A 92 13.66 -2.40 -3.80
N ILE A 93 12.43 -2.69 -3.37
CA ILE A 93 11.42 -3.34 -4.21
C ILE A 93 10.41 -2.32 -4.70
N LEU A 94 9.70 -1.65 -3.78
CA LEU A 94 8.67 -0.67 -4.15
C LEU A 94 9.26 0.56 -4.84
N GLY A 95 10.40 1.08 -4.39
CA GLY A 95 11.08 2.20 -5.04
C GLY A 95 11.49 1.91 -6.49
N ALA A 96 12.02 0.71 -6.75
CA ALA A 96 12.37 0.26 -8.09
C ALA A 96 11.12 0.05 -8.96
N LEU A 97 10.07 -0.56 -8.41
CA LEU A 97 8.79 -0.77 -9.10
C LEU A 97 8.13 0.56 -9.47
N ARG A 98 8.10 1.52 -8.53
CA ARG A 98 7.56 2.86 -8.73
C ARG A 98 8.22 3.53 -9.92
N SER A 99 9.55 3.53 -9.98
CA SER A 99 10.30 4.16 -11.08
C SER A 99 9.95 3.54 -12.45
N LYS A 100 9.86 2.20 -12.53
CA LYS A 100 9.45 1.49 -13.75
C LYS A 100 8.01 1.83 -14.16
N ARG A 101 7.09 1.89 -13.19
CA ARG A 101 5.68 2.25 -13.42
C ARG A 101 5.54 3.70 -13.88
N VAL A 102 6.21 4.65 -13.23
CA VAL A 102 6.24 6.07 -13.66
C VAL A 102 6.63 6.17 -15.13
N ALA A 103 7.72 5.52 -15.53
CA ALA A 103 8.18 5.56 -16.92
C ALA A 103 7.16 4.94 -17.90
N THR A 104 6.45 3.91 -17.48
CA THR A 104 5.44 3.23 -18.32
C THR A 104 4.16 4.06 -18.45
N LEU A 105 3.72 4.67 -17.35
CA LEU A 105 2.57 5.59 -17.33
C LEU A 105 2.86 6.85 -18.15
N ASP A 106 4.08 7.38 -18.09
CA ASP A 106 4.51 8.51 -18.91
C ASP A 106 4.44 8.15 -20.41
N ARG A 107 4.91 6.96 -20.81
CA ARG A 107 4.78 6.47 -22.19
C ARG A 107 3.32 6.37 -22.65
N MET A 108 2.42 5.87 -21.81
CA MET A 108 0.99 5.82 -22.12
C MET A 108 0.40 7.21 -22.31
N ALA A 109 0.74 8.16 -21.43
CA ALA A 109 0.29 9.53 -21.53
C ALA A 109 0.79 10.22 -22.81
N ILE A 110 2.05 9.95 -23.20
CA ILE A 110 2.62 10.43 -24.46
C ILE A 110 1.91 9.79 -25.66
N ALA A 111 1.68 8.48 -25.66
CA ALA A 111 1.01 7.77 -26.76
C ALA A 111 -0.39 8.32 -27.04
N ILE A 112 -1.18 8.54 -25.98
CA ILE A 112 -2.51 9.18 -26.07
C ILE A 112 -2.36 10.65 -26.52
N GLY A 113 -1.41 11.37 -25.92
CA GLY A 113 -1.13 12.78 -26.17
C GLY A 113 -0.76 13.14 -27.61
N ARG A 114 -0.37 12.16 -28.44
CA ARG A 114 -0.07 12.37 -29.87
C ARG A 114 -1.31 12.65 -30.71
N ASN A 115 -2.48 12.17 -30.29
CA ASN A 115 -3.72 12.24 -31.08
C ASN A 115 -4.94 12.73 -30.28
N ALA A 116 -4.78 12.97 -28.98
CA ALA A 116 -5.81 13.49 -28.08
C ALA A 116 -5.16 14.33 -26.97
N PRO A 117 -5.95 15.08 -26.17
CA PRO A 117 -5.41 15.74 -24.98
C PRO A 117 -4.69 14.76 -24.07
N ARG A 118 -3.46 15.12 -23.67
CA ARG A 118 -2.63 14.27 -22.81
C ARG A 118 -3.31 14.09 -21.44
N PRO A 119 -3.48 12.84 -20.95
CA PRO A 119 -4.05 12.61 -19.63
C PRO A 119 -3.15 13.22 -18.55
N ALA A 120 -3.75 14.04 -17.70
CA ALA A 120 -3.11 14.55 -16.50
C ALA A 120 -3.08 13.47 -15.42
N ASN A 121 -2.12 13.55 -14.50
CA ASN A 121 -2.05 12.77 -13.28
C ASN A 121 -1.95 11.24 -13.45
N LEU A 122 -1.71 10.70 -14.65
CA LEU A 122 -1.57 9.24 -14.81
C LEU A 122 -0.40 8.67 -13.98
N VAL A 123 0.66 9.46 -13.83
CA VAL A 123 1.87 9.10 -13.06
C VAL A 123 1.60 8.97 -11.55
N SER A 124 0.52 9.58 -11.01
CA SER A 124 0.17 9.40 -9.60
C SER A 124 -0.32 7.98 -9.28
N LEU A 125 -0.64 7.18 -10.30
CA LEU A 125 -0.99 5.76 -10.17
C LEU A 125 0.24 4.83 -10.11
N ALA A 126 1.44 5.39 -10.06
CA ALA A 126 2.68 4.62 -10.03
C ALA A 126 2.96 3.98 -8.67
N ASP A 127 2.42 4.55 -7.60
CA ASP A 127 2.63 4.08 -6.24
C ASP A 127 1.92 2.74 -6.03
N CYS A 128 2.64 1.80 -5.41
CA CYS A 128 2.18 0.46 -5.10
C CYS A 128 2.41 0.17 -3.62
N ASP A 129 1.56 -0.67 -3.06
CA ASP A 129 1.55 -0.99 -1.65
C ASP A 129 1.91 -2.45 -1.40
N LEU A 130 2.45 -2.70 -0.21
CA LEU A 130 2.73 -4.03 0.31
C LEU A 130 1.58 -4.46 1.22
N SER A 131 0.90 -5.53 0.84
CA SER A 131 -0.15 -6.17 1.63
C SER A 131 0.36 -7.48 2.19
N TYR A 132 -0.08 -7.84 3.40
CA TYR A 132 0.35 -9.06 4.09
C TYR A 132 -0.84 -9.97 4.37
N GLY A 133 -1.50 -10.45 3.31
CA GLY A 133 -2.42 -11.60 3.35
C GLY A 133 -3.48 -11.64 4.48
N ALA A 134 -3.75 -10.52 5.15
CA ALA A 134 -4.80 -10.44 6.14
C ALA A 134 -6.10 -10.42 5.34
N HIS A 135 -6.67 -11.60 5.19
CA HIS A 135 -8.11 -11.74 5.10
C HIS A 135 -8.67 -11.11 6.38
N THR A 136 -8.85 -9.79 6.39
CA THR A 136 -10.01 -9.25 7.10
C THR A 136 -11.20 -9.75 6.29
N GLY A 137 -11.58 -11.01 6.58
CA GLY A 137 -12.90 -11.49 6.28
C GLY A 137 -13.82 -10.39 6.76
N HIS A 138 -14.52 -9.77 5.81
CA HIS A 138 -15.62 -8.89 6.12
C HIS A 138 -16.66 -9.78 6.79
N GLY A 139 -16.51 -9.97 8.09
CA GLY A 139 -17.58 -10.38 8.97
C GLY A 139 -18.58 -9.25 8.91
N SER A 140 -19.42 -9.25 7.87
CA SER A 140 -20.78 -8.77 8.02
C SER A 140 -21.40 -9.66 9.09
N THR A 141 -21.19 -9.32 10.36
CA THR A 141 -22.28 -9.40 11.31
C THR A 141 -23.31 -8.41 10.78
N ALA A 142 -24.12 -8.91 9.84
CA ALA A 142 -25.44 -8.38 9.63
C ALA A 142 -26.11 -8.52 11.00
N GLU A 143 -26.05 -7.43 11.76
CA GLU A 143 -26.89 -7.24 12.92
C GLU A 143 -28.33 -7.46 12.44
N PRO A 144 -29.05 -8.47 12.97
CA PRO A 144 -30.43 -8.67 12.57
C PRO A 144 -31.21 -7.44 13.02
N ALA A 145 -31.69 -6.67 12.03
CA ALA A 145 -32.54 -5.52 12.26
C ALA A 145 -33.68 -5.89 13.22
N PRO A 146 -33.95 -5.08 14.26
CA PRO A 146 -35.09 -5.32 15.14
C PRO A 146 -36.37 -5.21 14.32
N LYS A 147 -37.10 -6.32 14.21
CA LYS A 147 -38.44 -6.33 13.62
C LYS A 147 -39.35 -5.54 14.55
N HIS A 148 -39.73 -4.33 14.14
CA HIS A 148 -40.84 -3.60 14.76
C HIS A 148 -42.13 -4.44 14.60
N PRO A 149 -42.81 -4.86 15.68
CA PRO A 149 -44.13 -5.43 15.56
C PRO A 149 -45.11 -4.29 15.22
N ASN A 150 -45.66 -4.39 14.02
CA ASN A 150 -46.81 -3.65 13.55
C ASN A 150 -47.97 -3.83 14.55
N ARG A 151 -48.43 -2.74 15.18
CA ARG A 151 -49.64 -2.73 16.00
C ARG A 151 -50.79 -2.19 15.16
N PRO A 152 -51.83 -2.99 14.86
CA PRO A 152 -52.98 -2.49 14.13
C PRO A 152 -53.90 -1.66 15.05
N ARG A 153 -54.32 -0.51 14.50
CA ARG A 153 -55.48 0.35 14.78
C ARG A 153 -55.74 0.83 16.21
#